data_AF-A0A939PKX2-F1
#
_entry.id   AF-A0A939PKX2-F1
#
_cell.length_a   1.000
_cell.length_b   1.000
_cell.length_c   1.000
_cell.angle_alpha   90.00
_cell.angle_beta   90.00
_cell.angle_gamma   90.00
#
_symmetry.space_group_name_H-M   'P 1'
#
loop_
_entity.id
_entity.type
_entity.pdbx_description
1 polymer ?
#
loop_
_entity_poly.entity_id
_entity_poly.type
_entity_poly.pdbx_seq_one_letter_code
_entity_poly.pdbx_strand_id
1 'polypeptide(L)'
;MGVAESLNPEDSFWHCIAVNLRRERQRRNLTLQAVADIINAASEGVGTADRQGIGNYEANRLHITEEHARALDQAWGTTFIAWRKFAVLLGSDEDWWKQLFDFEKGALVVKVCIPDLVPVPLQTEGYARELIRQFQLVYDIDDAVRRRMSRTKDLRDQLPKMSLWTLIDESALDPPMPVEVKREQLNALLELSPGASMRIVPSSARLHAGVGGGFQLITTAKGVEVAYVWAQLEGRLVHDPSEVRELALRYDRIGARALSEEGSRELVAKKLELLQ
;
A
#
# COMPACT_ATOMS: atom_id res chain seq x y z
N MET A 1 15.49 25.96 6.55
CA MET A 1 14.38 25.48 7.40
C MET A 1 14.56 24.00 7.64
N GLY A 2 14.50 23.56 8.89
CA GLY A 2 14.49 22.14 9.22
C GLY A 2 13.18 21.48 8.80
N VAL A 3 13.20 20.15 8.56
CA VAL A 3 12.01 19.35 8.15
C VAL A 3 10.80 19.57 9.06
N ALA A 4 11.04 19.79 10.36
CA ALA A 4 9.99 20.09 11.31
C ALA A 4 9.30 21.44 10.99
N GLU A 5 10.07 22.47 10.63
CA GLU A 5 9.58 23.84 10.39
C GLU A 5 8.78 23.99 9.10
N SER A 6 8.87 23.02 8.19
CA SER A 6 8.10 23.00 6.93
C SER A 6 6.74 22.32 7.03
N LEU A 7 6.38 21.71 8.17
CA LEU A 7 5.09 21.03 8.33
C LEU A 7 3.93 22.03 8.38
N ASN A 8 2.90 21.80 7.57
CA ASN A 8 1.65 22.57 7.61
C ASN A 8 0.55 21.76 8.35
N PRO A 9 -0.01 22.26 9.46
CA PRO A 9 -1.07 21.58 10.23
C PRO A 9 -2.35 21.28 9.46
N GLU A 10 -2.60 21.96 8.34
CA GLU A 10 -3.79 21.77 7.52
C GLU A 10 -3.70 20.55 6.59
N ASP A 11 -2.49 20.04 6.32
CA ASP A 11 -2.27 18.94 5.38
C ASP A 11 -2.75 17.60 5.96
N SER A 12 -2.47 17.34 7.24
CA SER A 12 -2.90 16.11 7.90
C SER A 12 -3.02 16.24 9.42
N PHE A 13 -3.84 15.38 10.04
CA PHE A 13 -3.92 15.30 11.50
C PHE A 13 -2.58 14.92 12.13
N TRP A 14 -1.72 14.17 11.43
CA TRP A 14 -0.36 13.86 11.90
C TRP A 14 0.55 15.10 11.85
N HIS A 15 0.47 15.93 10.82
CA HIS A 15 1.14 17.25 10.82
C HIS A 15 0.61 18.15 11.93
N CYS A 16 -0.70 18.17 12.15
CA CYS A 16 -1.32 18.92 13.24
C CYS A 16 -0.78 18.46 14.61
N ILE A 17 -0.68 17.15 14.86
CA ILE A 17 -0.10 16.60 16.09
C ILE A 17 1.38 17.00 16.22
N ALA A 18 2.20 16.80 15.18
CA ALA A 18 3.63 17.10 15.20
C ALA A 18 3.93 18.59 15.47
N VAL A 19 3.18 19.49 14.81
CA VAL A 19 3.32 20.93 15.02
C VAL A 19 2.86 21.34 16.41
N ASN A 20 1.73 20.81 16.89
CA ASN A 20 1.23 21.16 18.23
C ASN A 20 2.08 20.57 19.36
N LEU A 21 2.66 19.37 19.18
CA LEU A 21 3.64 18.81 20.12
C LEU A 21 4.82 19.77 20.29
N ARG A 22 5.37 20.26 19.17
CA ARG A 22 6.45 21.24 19.19
C ARG A 22 6.05 22.56 19.83
N ARG A 23 4.87 23.08 19.49
CA ARG A 23 4.34 24.32 20.09
C ARG A 23 4.19 24.19 21.60
N GLU A 24 3.61 23.09 22.08
CA GLU A 24 3.40 22.86 23.51
C GLU A 24 4.73 22.67 24.26
N ARG A 25 5.71 22.01 23.65
CA ARG A 25 7.08 21.91 24.18
C ARG A 25 7.75 23.29 24.28
N GLN A 26 7.72 24.07 23.20
CA GLN A 26 8.33 25.40 23.14
C GLN A 26 7.67 26.37 24.13
N ARG A 27 6.33 26.35 24.22
CA ARG A 27 5.55 27.18 25.17
C ARG A 27 5.94 26.91 26.63
N ARG A 28 6.38 25.70 26.95
CA ARG A 28 6.83 25.27 28.28
C ARG A 28 8.35 25.38 28.48
N ASN A 29 9.08 25.89 27.49
CA ASN A 29 10.56 25.97 27.49
C ASN A 29 11.24 24.62 27.77
N LEU A 30 10.66 23.52 27.28
CA LEU A 30 11.18 22.18 27.50
C LEU A 30 12.15 21.76 26.37
N THR A 31 13.20 21.03 26.76
CA THR A 31 14.07 20.33 25.81
C THR A 31 13.40 19.05 25.31
N LEU A 32 13.85 18.50 24.17
CA LEU A 32 13.37 17.20 23.69
C LEU A 32 13.58 16.08 24.72
N GLN A 33 14.71 16.13 25.45
CA GLN A 33 14.99 15.15 26.51
C GLN A 33 14.00 15.30 27.67
N ALA A 34 13.70 16.52 28.10
CA ALA A 34 12.73 16.75 29.16
C ALA A 34 11.32 16.22 28.81
N VAL A 35 10.92 16.31 27.54
CA VAL A 35 9.65 15.69 27.08
C VAL A 35 9.71 14.17 27.17
N ALA A 36 10.83 13.55 26.76
CA ALA A 36 11.02 12.11 26.89
C ALA A 36 10.96 11.66 28.36
N ASP A 37 11.61 12.41 29.25
CA ASP A 37 11.61 12.13 30.69
C ASP A 37 10.20 12.23 31.30
N ILE A 38 9.40 13.21 30.88
CA ILE A 38 7.99 13.35 31.29
C ILE A 38 7.18 12.14 30.85
N ILE A 39 7.33 11.70 29.60
CA ILE A 39 6.64 10.52 29.09
C ILE A 39 7.04 9.29 29.91
N ASN A 40 8.35 9.06 30.09
CA ASN A 40 8.86 7.91 30.83
C ASN A 40 8.38 7.88 32.28
N ALA A 41 8.28 9.05 32.94
CA ALA A 41 7.76 9.17 34.30
C ALA A 41 6.26 8.86 34.37
N ALA A 42 5.48 9.22 33.35
CA ALA A 42 4.03 8.99 33.31
C ALA A 42 3.64 7.59 32.80
N SER A 43 4.51 6.92 32.04
CA SER A 43 4.20 5.64 31.39
C SER A 43 4.49 4.38 32.24
N GLU A 44 4.91 4.51 33.50
CA GLU A 44 5.21 3.40 34.43
C GLU A 44 6.04 2.25 33.82
N GLY A 45 6.97 2.56 32.90
CA GLY A 45 7.84 1.56 32.26
C GLY A 45 7.28 0.89 31.00
N VAL A 46 6.09 1.27 30.53
CA VAL A 46 5.50 0.78 29.27
C VAL A 46 5.74 1.80 28.15
N GLY A 47 6.59 1.48 27.18
CA GLY A 47 6.91 2.38 26.06
C GLY A 47 7.87 3.49 26.48
N THR A 48 9.16 3.25 26.28
CA THR A 48 10.23 4.21 26.60
C THR A 48 10.37 5.24 25.48
N ALA A 49 10.33 6.51 25.84
CA ALA A 49 10.66 7.63 24.98
C ALA A 49 12.14 8.04 25.16
N ASP A 50 12.76 8.50 24.08
CA ASP A 50 14.10 9.09 24.08
C ASP A 50 14.10 10.43 23.34
N ARG A 51 15.18 11.20 23.49
CA ARG A 51 15.32 12.52 22.83
C ARG A 51 15.07 12.45 21.32
N GLN A 52 15.57 11.39 20.68
CA GLN A 52 15.50 11.23 19.23
C GLN A 52 14.07 10.94 18.77
N GLY A 53 13.35 10.10 19.51
CA GLY A 53 11.94 9.80 19.31
C GLY A 53 11.07 11.06 19.34
N ILE A 54 11.27 11.94 20.33
CA ILE A 54 10.54 13.22 20.37
C ILE A 54 10.87 14.09 19.16
N GLY A 55 12.14 14.16 18.76
CA GLY A 55 12.55 14.88 17.55
C GLY A 55 11.91 14.31 16.28
N ASN A 56 11.75 12.99 16.20
CA ASN A 56 11.10 12.32 15.08
C ASN A 56 9.57 12.58 15.07
N TYR A 57 8.92 12.64 16.24
CA TYR A 57 7.51 13.01 16.35
C TYR A 57 7.28 14.45 15.88
N GLU A 58 8.10 15.40 16.34
CA GLU A 58 7.97 16.80 15.92
C GLU A 58 8.26 17.00 14.44
N ALA A 59 9.07 16.14 13.82
CA ALA A 59 9.37 16.19 12.39
C ALA A 59 8.40 15.35 11.53
N ASN A 60 7.35 14.77 12.13
CA ASN A 60 6.44 13.82 11.51
C ASN A 60 7.15 12.65 10.79
N ARG A 61 8.30 12.21 11.30
CA ARG A 61 9.02 11.02 10.79
C ARG A 61 8.57 9.74 11.47
N LEU A 62 8.00 9.88 12.66
CA LEU A 62 7.34 8.83 13.41
C LEU A 62 6.05 9.43 13.98
N HIS A 63 5.01 8.61 14.06
CA HIS A 63 3.77 8.99 14.71
C HIS A 63 3.87 8.74 16.21
N ILE A 64 3.30 9.64 17.01
CA ILE A 64 3.24 9.46 18.46
C ILE A 64 2.39 8.21 18.79
N THR A 65 2.89 7.39 19.71
CA THR A 65 2.16 6.20 20.15
C THR A 65 0.97 6.58 21.02
N GLU A 66 0.05 5.64 21.24
CA GLU A 66 -1.09 5.90 22.11
C GLU A 66 -0.64 6.12 23.56
N GLU A 67 0.33 5.34 24.01
CA GLU A 67 0.91 5.43 25.36
C GLU A 67 1.57 6.79 25.57
N HIS A 68 2.42 7.23 24.62
CA HIS A 68 3.09 8.52 24.69
C HIS A 68 2.11 9.69 24.62
N ALA A 69 1.07 9.59 23.77
CA ALA A 69 0.02 10.60 23.71
C ALA A 69 -0.76 10.70 25.03
N ARG A 70 -1.09 9.56 25.64
CA ARG A 70 -1.77 9.50 26.94
C ARG A 70 -0.92 10.09 28.07
N ALA A 71 0.37 9.76 28.09
CA ALA A 71 1.33 10.30 29.05
C ALA A 71 1.43 11.83 28.96
N LEU A 72 1.51 12.37 27.73
CA LEU A 72 1.50 13.82 27.53
C LEU A 72 0.17 14.47 27.91
N ASP A 73 -0.96 13.84 27.60
CA ASP A 73 -2.28 14.36 27.99
C ASP A 73 -2.43 14.43 29.51
N GLN A 74 -1.97 13.41 30.23
CA GLN A 74 -1.95 13.41 31.70
C GLN A 74 -1.01 14.49 32.26
N ALA A 75 0.18 14.64 31.69
CA ALA A 75 1.18 15.59 32.18
C ALA A 75 0.85 17.05 31.84
N TRP A 76 0.23 17.31 30.68
CA TRP A 76 0.08 18.65 30.12
C TRP A 76 -1.35 19.14 29.99
N GLY A 77 -2.35 18.29 30.25
CA GLY A 77 -3.77 18.61 30.07
C GLY A 77 -4.16 18.81 28.60
N THR A 78 -3.47 18.14 27.68
CA THR A 78 -3.72 18.18 26.23
C THR A 78 -4.72 17.11 25.80
N THR A 79 -4.96 17.00 24.49
CA THR A 79 -5.85 16.01 23.88
C THR A 79 -5.20 15.27 22.71
N PHE A 80 -3.90 14.99 22.80
CA PHE A 80 -3.14 14.25 21.79
C PHE A 80 -3.72 12.86 21.53
N ILE A 81 -4.28 12.17 22.53
CA ILE A 81 -4.91 10.86 22.31
C ILE A 81 -6.16 10.97 21.43
N ALA A 82 -6.94 12.04 21.59
CA ALA A 82 -8.13 12.28 20.76
C ALA A 82 -7.71 12.64 19.33
N TRP A 83 -6.71 13.52 19.18
CA TRP A 83 -6.17 13.85 17.87
C TRP A 83 -5.54 12.65 17.18
N ARG A 84 -4.83 11.79 17.92
CA ARG A 84 -4.31 10.53 17.40
C ARG A 84 -5.44 9.62 16.91
N LYS A 85 -6.52 9.50 17.67
CA LYS A 85 -7.70 8.74 17.24
C LYS A 85 -8.30 9.31 15.97
N PHE A 86 -8.42 10.63 15.84
CA PHE A 86 -8.84 11.26 14.59
C PHE A 86 -7.83 11.06 13.46
N ALA A 87 -6.52 11.11 13.74
CA ALA A 87 -5.49 10.85 12.75
C ALA A 87 -5.51 9.41 12.25
N VAL A 88 -5.82 8.43 13.10
CA VAL A 88 -5.97 7.03 12.70
C VAL A 88 -7.32 6.76 12.02
N LEU A 89 -8.39 7.41 12.48
CA LEU A 89 -9.75 7.19 11.99
C LEU A 89 -10.07 7.94 10.69
N LEU A 90 -9.60 9.17 10.59
CA LEU A 90 -9.85 10.10 9.48
C LEU A 90 -8.61 10.32 8.61
N GLY A 91 -7.43 9.93 9.08
CA GLY A 91 -6.21 10.13 8.32
C GLY A 91 -6.25 9.28 7.06
N SER A 92 -6.32 9.97 5.93
CA SER A 92 -5.60 9.58 4.75
C SER A 92 -4.13 9.39 5.15
N ASP A 93 -3.65 8.16 5.20
CA ASP A 93 -2.20 7.94 5.32
C ASP A 93 -1.60 8.53 4.04
N GLU A 94 -1.10 9.78 4.09
CA GLU A 94 -0.42 10.46 2.97
C GLU A 94 0.74 9.60 2.41
N ASP A 95 1.19 8.61 3.22
CA ASP A 95 2.21 7.63 2.90
C ASP A 95 1.71 6.17 2.83
N TRP A 96 0.42 5.92 2.57
CA TRP A 96 -0.14 4.56 2.42
C TRP A 96 0.68 3.70 1.45
N TRP A 97 1.18 4.30 0.37
CA TRP A 97 2.03 3.67 -0.63
C TRP A 97 3.40 3.23 -0.09
N LYS A 98 4.02 4.00 0.82
CA LYS A 98 5.30 3.64 1.44
C LYS A 98 5.09 2.48 2.40
N GLN A 99 4.03 2.53 3.21
CA GLN A 99 3.69 1.43 4.11
C GLN A 99 3.41 0.14 3.31
N LEU A 100 2.65 0.24 2.22
CA LEU A 100 2.44 -0.89 1.31
C LEU A 100 3.78 -1.47 0.81
N PHE A 101 4.72 -0.63 0.38
CA PHE A 101 6.03 -1.10 -0.10
C PHE A 101 6.85 -1.76 1.00
N ASP A 102 6.75 -1.26 2.23
CA ASP A 102 7.41 -1.88 3.40
C ASP A 102 6.84 -3.27 3.70
N PHE A 103 5.52 -3.47 3.54
CA PHE A 103 4.89 -4.78 3.69
C PHE A 103 5.20 -5.72 2.51
N GLU A 104 5.26 -5.19 1.29
CA GLU A 104 5.68 -5.95 0.11
C GLU A 104 7.13 -6.43 0.24
N LYS A 105 7.99 -5.62 0.85
CA LYS A 105 9.39 -5.95 1.09
C LYS A 105 9.52 -7.05 2.16
N GLY A 106 9.93 -8.24 1.74
CA GLY A 106 10.04 -9.40 2.62
C GLY A 106 8.70 -10.09 2.89
N ALA A 107 7.72 -9.89 2.00
CA ALA A 107 6.52 -10.69 1.98
C ALA A 107 6.84 -12.16 1.70
N LEU A 108 6.15 -13.06 2.40
CA LEU A 108 6.17 -14.50 2.14
C LEU A 108 5.14 -14.84 1.05
N VAL A 109 3.96 -14.21 1.14
CA VAL A 109 2.84 -14.42 0.21
C VAL A 109 2.25 -13.07 -0.15
N VAL A 110 2.05 -12.85 -1.45
CA VAL A 110 1.32 -11.71 -1.98
C VAL A 110 0.20 -12.25 -2.86
N LYS A 111 -1.05 -11.95 -2.50
CA LYS A 111 -2.22 -12.26 -3.33
C LYS A 111 -2.79 -10.96 -3.88
N VAL A 112 -2.93 -10.85 -5.19
CA VAL A 112 -3.45 -9.66 -5.86
C VAL A 112 -4.70 -10.01 -6.65
N CYS A 113 -5.76 -9.23 -6.45
CA CYS A 113 -6.95 -9.25 -7.28
C CYS A 113 -7.18 -7.81 -7.74
N ILE A 114 -7.02 -7.55 -9.04
CA ILE A 114 -7.27 -6.23 -9.62
C ILE A 114 -8.23 -6.42 -10.79
N PRO A 115 -9.39 -5.72 -10.80
CA PRO A 115 -10.26 -5.72 -11.95
C PRO A 115 -9.64 -4.91 -13.08
N ASP A 116 -9.86 -5.37 -14.31
CA ASP A 116 -9.59 -4.66 -15.56
C ASP A 116 -8.13 -4.27 -15.88
N LEU A 117 -7.18 -4.53 -14.99
CA LEU A 117 -5.76 -4.19 -15.17
C LEU A 117 -4.82 -5.35 -14.80
N VAL A 118 -3.69 -5.42 -15.51
CA VAL A 118 -2.61 -6.34 -15.15
C VAL A 118 -1.93 -5.89 -13.85
N PRO A 119 -1.70 -6.77 -12.86
CA PRO A 119 -0.99 -6.42 -11.63
C PRO A 119 0.44 -5.88 -11.87
N VAL A 120 0.85 -4.89 -11.08
CA VAL A 120 2.18 -4.23 -11.16
C VAL A 120 3.38 -5.18 -11.37
N PRO A 121 3.55 -6.29 -10.62
CA PRO A 121 4.70 -7.19 -10.83
C PRO A 121 4.70 -7.85 -12.21
N LEU A 122 3.57 -7.88 -12.91
CA LEU A 122 3.41 -8.48 -14.23
C LEU A 122 3.38 -7.45 -15.37
N GLN A 123 3.44 -6.15 -15.08
CA GLN A 123 3.40 -5.10 -16.10
C GLN A 123 4.72 -4.96 -16.88
N THR A 124 4.64 -4.63 -18.17
CA THR A 124 5.77 -4.14 -18.96
C THR A 124 5.90 -2.62 -18.85
N GLU A 125 7.04 -2.07 -19.28
CA GLU A 125 7.21 -0.61 -19.29
C GLU A 125 6.21 0.06 -20.24
N GLY A 126 5.99 -0.50 -21.44
CA GLY A 126 5.03 0.02 -22.40
C GLY A 126 3.61 0.08 -21.82
N TYR A 127 3.18 -0.99 -21.15
CA TYR A 127 1.87 -1.05 -20.51
C TYR A 127 1.74 -0.04 -19.37
N ALA A 128 2.74 0.00 -18.48
CA ALA A 128 2.80 0.95 -17.38
C ALA A 128 2.72 2.41 -17.85
N ARG A 129 3.45 2.74 -18.93
CA ARG A 129 3.48 4.07 -19.54
C ARG A 129 2.14 4.46 -20.12
N GLU A 130 1.49 3.57 -20.87
CA GLU A 130 0.16 3.84 -21.42
C GLU A 130 -0.89 4.04 -20.32
N LEU A 131 -0.87 3.23 -19.25
CA LEU A 131 -1.76 3.45 -18.11
C LEU A 131 -1.55 4.82 -17.45
N ILE A 132 -0.30 5.16 -17.13
CA ILE A 132 0.03 6.42 -16.45
C ILE A 132 -0.41 7.62 -17.32
N ARG A 133 -0.19 7.53 -18.63
CA ARG A 133 -0.60 8.55 -19.60
C ARG A 133 -2.12 8.69 -19.68
N GLN A 134 -2.85 7.58 -19.83
CA GLN A 134 -4.31 7.59 -20.00
C GLN A 134 -5.04 8.04 -18.74
N PHE A 135 -4.54 7.65 -17.56
CA PHE A 135 -5.17 8.03 -16.30
C PHE A 135 -4.82 9.46 -15.85
N GLN A 136 -3.92 10.15 -16.56
CA GLN A 136 -3.49 11.53 -16.27
C GLN A 136 -3.11 11.73 -14.79
N LEU A 137 -2.52 10.70 -14.17
CA LEU A 137 -2.27 10.68 -12.72
C LEU A 137 -1.14 11.63 -12.31
N VAL A 138 -0.25 11.99 -13.24
CA VAL A 138 0.95 12.78 -12.97
C VAL A 138 1.31 13.66 -14.15
N TYR A 139 2.06 14.74 -13.88
CA TYR A 139 2.65 15.60 -14.90
C TYR A 139 3.94 15.01 -15.51
N ASP A 140 4.80 14.41 -14.69
CA ASP A 140 6.04 13.76 -15.15
C ASP A 140 5.81 12.25 -15.33
N ILE A 141 5.43 11.88 -16.55
CA ILE A 141 5.16 10.48 -16.92
C ILE A 141 6.44 9.64 -16.81
N ASP A 142 7.60 10.17 -17.21
CA ASP A 142 8.84 9.41 -17.22
C ASP A 142 9.29 9.05 -15.81
N ASP A 143 9.18 9.98 -14.87
CA ASP A 143 9.50 9.69 -13.47
C ASP A 143 8.55 8.67 -12.84
N ALA A 144 7.25 8.78 -13.12
CA ALA A 144 6.28 7.80 -12.62
C ALA A 144 6.50 6.41 -13.22
N VAL A 145 6.83 6.32 -14.52
CA VAL A 145 7.19 5.05 -15.17
C VAL A 145 8.46 4.47 -14.54
N ARG A 146 9.51 5.29 -14.33
CA ARG A 146 10.75 4.84 -13.66
C ARG A 146 10.46 4.26 -12.26
N ARG A 147 9.68 4.97 -11.43
CA ARG A 147 9.30 4.49 -10.09
C ARG A 147 8.48 3.21 -10.14
N ARG A 148 7.52 3.12 -11.06
CA ARG A 148 6.70 1.91 -11.26
C ARG A 148 7.56 0.73 -11.68
N MET A 149 8.47 0.91 -12.62
CA MET A 149 9.36 -0.15 -13.07
C MET A 149 10.40 -0.55 -12.02
N SER A 150 10.88 0.40 -11.20
CA SER A 150 11.69 0.08 -10.03
C SER A 150 10.94 -0.84 -9.07
N ARG A 151 9.69 -0.50 -8.72
CA ARG A 151 8.85 -1.35 -7.86
C ARG A 151 8.57 -2.71 -8.49
N THR A 152 8.25 -2.76 -9.79
CA THR A 152 8.04 -4.02 -10.53
C THR A 152 9.27 -4.91 -10.44
N LYS A 153 10.47 -4.35 -10.61
CA LYS A 153 11.73 -5.09 -10.47
C LYS A 153 11.92 -5.59 -9.04
N ASP A 154 11.73 -4.74 -8.03
CA ASP A 154 11.89 -5.12 -6.62
C ASP A 154 10.95 -6.26 -6.21
N LEU A 155 9.72 -6.29 -6.75
CA LEU A 155 8.77 -7.38 -6.53
C LEU A 155 9.20 -8.67 -7.28
N ARG A 156 9.69 -8.55 -8.51
CA ARG A 156 10.16 -9.70 -9.31
C ARG A 156 11.38 -10.37 -8.69
N ASP A 157 12.33 -9.59 -8.19
CA ASP A 157 13.55 -10.08 -7.54
C ASP A 157 13.23 -10.89 -6.25
N GLN A 158 12.04 -10.69 -5.67
CA GLN A 158 11.56 -11.44 -4.50
C GLN A 158 10.84 -12.74 -4.84
N LEU A 159 10.37 -12.95 -6.09
CA LEU A 159 9.59 -14.14 -6.49
C LEU A 159 10.23 -15.49 -6.13
N PRO A 160 11.56 -15.69 -6.19
CA PRO A 160 12.16 -16.96 -5.75
C PRO A 160 11.92 -17.31 -4.27
N LYS A 161 11.55 -16.32 -3.44
CA LYS A 161 11.32 -16.46 -1.99
C LYS A 161 9.90 -16.01 -1.56
N MET A 162 9.09 -15.53 -2.50
CA MET A 162 7.77 -14.97 -2.26
C MET A 162 6.77 -15.65 -3.21
N SER A 163 5.69 -16.21 -2.67
CA SER A 163 4.60 -16.73 -3.49
C SER A 163 3.70 -15.59 -3.97
N LEU A 164 3.77 -15.26 -5.25
CA LEU A 164 2.85 -14.33 -5.90
C LEU A 164 1.64 -15.07 -6.48
N TRP A 165 0.43 -14.69 -6.07
CA TRP A 165 -0.82 -15.23 -6.57
C TRP A 165 -1.67 -14.11 -7.16
N THR A 166 -2.09 -14.23 -8.40
CA THR A 166 -2.82 -13.20 -9.12
C THR A 166 -4.13 -13.73 -9.69
N LEU A 167 -5.20 -12.99 -9.46
CA LEU A 167 -6.48 -13.14 -10.13
C LEU A 167 -6.67 -11.91 -11.01
N ILE A 168 -6.72 -12.14 -12.31
CA ILE A 168 -6.77 -11.09 -13.33
C ILE A 168 -8.05 -11.29 -14.13
N ASP A 169 -8.87 -10.24 -14.27
CA ASP A 169 -10.06 -10.33 -15.12
C ASP A 169 -9.65 -10.40 -16.60
N GLU A 170 -10.38 -11.19 -17.40
CA GLU A 170 -10.11 -11.33 -18.83
C GLU A 170 -10.12 -9.98 -19.57
N SER A 171 -10.89 -9.00 -19.09
CA SER A 171 -10.91 -7.62 -19.62
C SER A 171 -9.53 -6.96 -19.60
N ALA A 172 -8.65 -7.32 -18.66
CA ALA A 172 -7.29 -6.80 -18.56
C ALA A 172 -6.36 -7.28 -19.69
N LEU A 173 -6.77 -8.31 -20.45
CA LEU A 173 -6.00 -8.88 -21.57
C LEU A 173 -6.20 -8.12 -22.88
N ASP A 174 -7.24 -7.30 -22.99
CA ASP A 174 -7.51 -6.48 -24.17
C ASP A 174 -7.96 -5.06 -23.81
N PRO A 175 -7.12 -4.30 -23.07
CA PRO A 175 -7.43 -2.92 -22.76
C PRO A 175 -7.38 -2.04 -24.03
N PRO A 176 -8.01 -0.85 -24.02
CA PRO A 176 -7.95 0.10 -25.12
C PRO A 176 -6.57 0.77 -25.23
N MET A 177 -5.58 0.01 -25.70
CA MET A 177 -4.18 0.40 -25.86
C MET A 177 -3.66 0.02 -27.26
N PRO A 178 -2.56 0.64 -27.73
CA PRO A 178 -1.90 0.24 -28.99
C PRO A 178 -1.61 -1.27 -29.04
N VAL A 179 -1.72 -1.85 -30.23
CA VAL A 179 -1.59 -3.30 -30.44
C VAL A 179 -0.20 -3.79 -30.03
N GLU A 180 0.83 -2.99 -30.27
CA GLU A 180 2.23 -3.30 -29.94
C GLU A 180 2.41 -3.45 -28.42
N VAL A 181 1.81 -2.54 -27.64
CA VAL A 181 1.86 -2.56 -26.17
C VAL A 181 1.09 -3.76 -25.62
N LYS A 182 -0.08 -4.07 -26.18
CA LYS A 182 -0.84 -5.27 -25.80
C LYS A 182 -0.05 -6.55 -26.10
N ARG A 183 0.56 -6.64 -27.29
CA ARG A 183 1.36 -7.80 -27.70
C ARG A 183 2.57 -8.01 -26.79
N GLU A 184 3.29 -6.94 -26.46
CA GLU A 184 4.40 -6.97 -25.49
C GLU A 184 3.91 -7.47 -24.12
N GLN A 185 2.81 -6.90 -23.62
CA GLN A 185 2.26 -7.25 -22.31
C GLN A 185 1.79 -8.71 -22.24
N LEU A 186 1.09 -9.22 -23.25
CA LEU A 186 0.62 -10.62 -23.27
C LEU A 186 1.79 -11.62 -23.37
N ASN A 187 2.84 -11.30 -24.13
CA ASN A 187 4.07 -12.10 -24.13
C ASN A 187 4.71 -12.15 -22.75
N ALA A 188 4.84 -11.00 -22.08
CA ALA A 188 5.41 -10.93 -20.74
C ALA A 188 4.60 -11.74 -19.71
N LEU A 189 3.26 -11.79 -19.83
CA LEU A 189 2.43 -12.64 -18.97
C LEU A 189 2.77 -14.12 -19.15
N LEU A 190 2.95 -14.59 -20.38
CA LEU A 190 3.35 -15.98 -20.64
C LEU A 190 4.72 -16.29 -20.06
N GLU A 191 5.70 -15.39 -20.23
CA GLU A 191 7.06 -15.54 -19.71
C GLU A 191 7.13 -15.55 -18.18
N LEU A 192 6.32 -14.71 -17.50
CA LEU A 192 6.33 -14.59 -16.04
C LEU A 192 5.45 -15.64 -15.35
N SER A 193 4.48 -16.22 -16.06
CA SER A 193 3.53 -17.20 -15.51
C SER A 193 4.13 -18.43 -14.83
N PRO A 194 5.34 -18.95 -15.16
CA PRO A 194 5.93 -20.06 -14.42
C PRO A 194 6.47 -19.66 -13.04
N GLY A 195 6.75 -18.37 -12.82
CA GLY A 195 7.28 -17.84 -11.56
C GLY A 195 6.22 -17.32 -10.58
N ALA A 196 4.95 -17.34 -10.97
CA ALA A 196 3.84 -16.84 -10.17
C ALA A 196 2.55 -17.63 -10.46
N SER A 197 1.67 -17.79 -9.48
CA SER A 197 0.33 -18.32 -9.76
C SER A 197 -0.49 -17.23 -10.48
N MET A 198 -0.70 -17.40 -11.79
CA MET A 198 -1.47 -16.48 -12.61
C MET A 198 -2.73 -17.15 -13.13
N ARG A 199 -3.88 -16.65 -12.69
CA ARG A 199 -5.18 -17.18 -13.08
C ARG A 199 -6.10 -16.08 -13.62
N ILE A 200 -6.72 -16.36 -14.76
CA ILE A 200 -7.66 -15.45 -15.41
C ILE A 200 -9.08 -15.77 -14.97
N VAL A 201 -9.83 -14.74 -14.56
CA VAL A 201 -11.27 -14.81 -14.35
C VAL A 201 -11.94 -14.58 -15.71
N PRO A 202 -12.61 -15.59 -16.29
CA PRO A 202 -13.17 -15.48 -17.63
C PRO A 202 -14.39 -14.55 -17.64
N SER A 203 -14.64 -13.90 -18.77
CA SER A 203 -15.76 -12.96 -18.95
C SER A 203 -17.13 -13.61 -18.72
N SER A 204 -17.24 -14.93 -18.84
CA SER A 204 -18.45 -15.70 -18.55
C SER A 204 -18.80 -15.75 -17.06
N ALA A 205 -17.84 -15.51 -16.16
CA ALA A 205 -18.01 -15.54 -14.71
C ALA A 205 -18.60 -14.23 -14.11
N ARG A 206 -19.35 -13.45 -14.91
CA ARG A 206 -19.84 -12.08 -14.63
C ARG A 206 -20.38 -11.91 -13.20
N LEU A 207 -20.14 -10.74 -12.60
CA LEU A 207 -20.56 -10.33 -11.24
C LEU A 207 -19.99 -11.24 -10.14
N HIS A 208 -18.68 -11.19 -9.94
CA HIS A 208 -18.00 -11.76 -8.77
C HIS A 208 -17.67 -10.68 -7.73
N ALA A 209 -17.27 -11.12 -6.53
CA ALA A 209 -16.96 -10.24 -5.41
C ALA A 209 -15.81 -9.24 -5.66
N GLY A 210 -15.08 -9.37 -6.78
CA GLY A 210 -13.97 -8.48 -7.18
C GLY A 210 -14.43 -7.21 -7.91
N VAL A 211 -15.69 -7.14 -8.37
CA VAL A 211 -16.25 -5.94 -9.01
C VAL A 211 -16.27 -4.74 -8.05
N GLY A 212 -16.27 -4.98 -6.74
CA GLY A 212 -16.23 -3.93 -5.71
C GLY A 212 -14.92 -3.17 -5.60
N GLY A 213 -13.90 -3.52 -6.38
CA GLY A 213 -12.59 -2.88 -6.39
C GLY A 213 -11.44 -3.87 -6.19
N GLY A 214 -10.26 -3.48 -6.65
CA GLY A 214 -9.06 -4.27 -6.46
C GLY A 214 -8.63 -4.31 -4.99
N PHE A 215 -7.95 -5.38 -4.60
CA PHE A 215 -7.27 -5.48 -3.31
C PHE A 215 -6.09 -6.45 -3.34
N GLN A 216 -5.15 -6.25 -2.42
CA GLN A 216 -3.94 -7.05 -2.25
C GLN A 216 -3.88 -7.56 -0.82
N LEU A 217 -3.57 -8.84 -0.63
CA LEU A 217 -3.31 -9.44 0.67
C LEU A 217 -1.82 -9.74 0.76
N ILE A 218 -1.22 -9.38 1.89
CA ILE A 218 0.20 -9.58 2.13
C ILE A 218 0.37 -10.32 3.44
N THR A 219 1.05 -11.47 3.38
CA THR A 219 1.52 -12.19 4.55
C THR A 219 3.04 -12.02 4.61
N THR A 220 3.53 -11.36 5.65
CA THR A 220 4.96 -11.15 5.88
C THR A 220 5.65 -12.41 6.37
N ALA A 221 6.97 -12.49 6.25
CA ALA A 221 7.77 -13.58 6.83
C ALA A 221 7.63 -13.71 8.36
N LYS A 222 7.14 -12.67 9.05
CA LYS A 222 6.88 -12.66 10.50
C LYS A 222 5.45 -13.11 10.86
N GLY A 223 4.64 -13.49 9.87
CA GLY A 223 3.25 -13.90 10.08
C GLY A 223 2.25 -12.75 10.26
N VAL A 224 2.66 -11.50 10.06
CA VAL A 224 1.74 -10.36 10.00
C VAL A 224 0.97 -10.42 8.67
N GLU A 225 -0.35 -10.35 8.76
CA GLU A 225 -1.25 -10.28 7.62
C GLU A 225 -1.87 -8.89 7.52
N VAL A 226 -1.77 -8.28 6.34
CA VAL A 226 -2.40 -6.99 6.03
C VAL A 226 -3.10 -7.10 4.69
N ALA A 227 -4.09 -6.24 4.47
CA ALA A 227 -4.68 -6.05 3.17
C ALA A 227 -4.54 -4.61 2.72
N TYR A 228 -4.48 -4.39 1.43
CA TYR A 228 -4.55 -3.08 0.83
C TYR A 228 -5.71 -3.05 -0.15
N VAL A 229 -6.60 -2.08 -0.01
CA VAL A 229 -7.76 -1.89 -0.89
C VAL A 229 -7.53 -0.63 -1.70
N TRP A 230 -7.56 -0.75 -3.04
CA TRP A 230 -7.42 0.40 -3.92
C TRP A 230 -8.70 1.23 -3.92
N ALA A 231 -8.54 2.56 -3.92
CA ALA A 231 -9.60 3.49 -4.30
C ALA A 231 -9.06 4.49 -5.33
N GLN A 232 -9.95 5.29 -5.92
CA GLN A 232 -9.60 6.20 -7.00
C GLN A 232 -8.69 7.35 -6.57
N LEU A 233 -8.80 7.80 -5.32
CA LEU A 233 -8.01 8.90 -4.76
C LEU A 233 -6.98 8.38 -3.77
N GLU A 234 -7.44 7.62 -2.77
CA GLU A 234 -6.61 7.12 -1.70
C GLU A 234 -7.00 5.68 -1.38
N GLY A 235 -6.03 4.76 -1.44
CA GLY A 235 -6.29 3.42 -0.96
C GLY A 235 -6.16 3.32 0.55
N ARG A 236 -6.69 2.23 1.09
CA ARG A 236 -6.70 1.96 2.52
C ARG A 236 -5.85 0.74 2.84
N LEU A 237 -4.88 0.91 3.73
CA LEU A 237 -4.21 -0.21 4.37
C LEU A 237 -5.07 -0.72 5.53
N VAL A 238 -5.32 -2.02 5.54
CA VAL A 238 -6.22 -2.71 6.45
C VAL A 238 -5.41 -3.64 7.34
N HIS A 239 -5.44 -3.34 8.64
CA HIS A 239 -4.77 -4.12 9.68
C HIS A 239 -5.74 -4.93 10.53
N ASP A 240 -7.04 -4.61 10.48
CA ASP A 240 -8.04 -5.32 11.27
C ASP A 240 -8.12 -6.79 10.80
N PRO A 241 -7.84 -7.78 11.67
CA PRO A 241 -7.79 -9.19 11.26
C PRO A 241 -9.13 -9.72 10.73
N SER A 242 -10.27 -9.14 11.16
CA SER A 242 -11.59 -9.56 10.69
C SER A 242 -11.84 -9.08 9.26
N GLU A 243 -11.45 -7.84 8.95
CA GLU A 243 -11.54 -7.29 7.59
C GLU A 243 -10.55 -7.97 6.63
N VAL A 244 -9.31 -8.23 7.06
CA VAL A 244 -8.32 -8.99 6.28
C VAL A 244 -8.83 -10.38 5.95
N ARG A 245 -9.45 -11.07 6.92
CA ARG A 245 -10.07 -12.39 6.70
C ARG A 245 -11.23 -12.32 5.72
N GLU A 246 -12.06 -11.27 5.78
CA GLU A 246 -13.14 -11.09 4.81
C GLU A 246 -12.59 -10.93 3.38
N LEU A 247 -11.54 -10.13 3.20
CA LEU A 247 -10.88 -9.95 1.91
C LEU A 247 -10.23 -11.25 1.41
N ALA A 248 -9.64 -12.06 2.30
CA ALA A 248 -9.14 -13.39 1.96
C ALA A 248 -10.26 -14.32 1.46
N LEU A 249 -11.42 -14.35 2.13
CA LEU A 249 -12.58 -15.11 1.67
C LEU A 249 -13.10 -14.62 0.31
N ARG A 250 -13.07 -13.31 0.07
CA ARG A 250 -13.43 -12.74 -1.24
C ARG A 250 -12.45 -13.21 -2.32
N TYR A 251 -11.14 -13.18 -2.04
CA TYR A 251 -10.12 -13.68 -2.95
C TYR A 251 -10.38 -15.14 -3.35
N ASP A 252 -10.60 -16.01 -2.36
CA ASP A 252 -10.82 -17.44 -2.60
C ASP A 252 -12.10 -17.70 -3.41
N ARG A 253 -13.18 -16.94 -3.15
CA ARG A 253 -14.42 -17.01 -3.94
C ARG A 253 -14.24 -16.58 -5.40
N ILE A 254 -13.40 -15.59 -5.66
CA ILE A 254 -13.07 -15.17 -7.04
C ILE A 254 -12.21 -16.26 -7.68
N GLY A 255 -11.21 -16.78 -6.96
CA GLY A 255 -10.35 -17.86 -7.41
C GLY A 255 -11.12 -19.15 -7.75
N ALA A 256 -12.22 -19.43 -7.07
CA ALA A 256 -13.09 -20.57 -7.41
C ALA A 256 -13.77 -20.44 -8.79
N ARG A 257 -13.85 -19.23 -9.35
CA ARG A 257 -14.40 -18.95 -10.68
C ARG A 257 -13.35 -18.73 -11.76
N ALA A 258 -12.08 -18.58 -11.37
CA ALA A 258 -10.98 -18.38 -12.30
C ALA A 258 -10.59 -19.69 -13.00
N LEU A 259 -10.07 -19.58 -14.22
CA LEU A 259 -9.47 -20.71 -14.94
C LEU A 259 -8.30 -21.31 -14.14
N SER A 260 -7.89 -22.54 -14.47
CA SER A 260 -6.60 -23.07 -14.01
C SER A 260 -5.46 -22.23 -14.55
N GLU A 261 -4.25 -22.36 -14.00
CA GLU A 261 -3.07 -21.66 -14.53
C GLU A 261 -2.78 -22.05 -15.99
N GLU A 262 -3.00 -23.32 -16.33
CA GLU A 262 -2.87 -23.81 -17.71
C GLU A 262 -3.90 -23.18 -18.65
N GLY A 263 -5.20 -23.25 -18.30
CA GLY A 263 -6.24 -22.62 -19.11
C GLY A 263 -6.10 -21.09 -19.20
N SER A 264 -5.49 -20.48 -18.18
CA SER A 264 -5.14 -19.06 -18.19
C SER A 264 -4.05 -18.75 -19.20
N ARG A 265 -2.97 -19.55 -19.26
CA ARG A 265 -1.92 -19.43 -20.28
C ARG A 265 -2.46 -19.67 -21.68
N GLU A 266 -3.31 -20.67 -21.87
CA GLU A 266 -3.96 -20.94 -23.16
C GLU A 266 -4.80 -19.75 -23.63
N LEU A 267 -5.58 -19.15 -22.73
CA LEU A 267 -6.39 -17.98 -23.05
C LEU A 267 -5.51 -16.77 -23.43
N VAL A 268 -4.42 -16.52 -22.69
CA VAL A 268 -3.45 -15.45 -23.00
C VAL A 268 -2.81 -15.70 -24.37
N ALA A 269 -2.35 -16.92 -24.66
CA ALA A 269 -1.77 -17.28 -25.95
C ALA A 269 -2.76 -17.07 -27.10
N LYS A 270 -4.02 -17.49 -26.93
CA LYS A 270 -5.07 -17.26 -27.91
C LYS A 270 -5.34 -15.76 -28.16
N LYS A 271 -5.37 -14.94 -27.11
CA LYS A 271 -5.53 -13.47 -27.26
C LYS A 271 -4.35 -12.86 -28.00
N LEU A 272 -3.13 -13.34 -27.72
CA LEU A 272 -1.91 -12.89 -28.39
C LEU A 272 -1.93 -13.23 -29.89
N GLU A 273 -2.37 -14.44 -30.27
CA GLU A 273 -2.53 -14.83 -31.68
C GLU A 273 -3.53 -13.94 -32.42
N LEU A 274 -4.62 -13.52 -31.77
CA LEU A 274 -5.63 -12.62 -32.37
C LEU A 274 -5.12 -11.18 -32.59
N LEU A 275 -3.97 -10.81 -32.01
CA LEU A 275 -3.32 -9.51 -32.22
C LEU A 275 -2.26 -9.52 -33.33
N GLN A 276 -2.01 -10.68 -33.97
CA GLN A 276 -1.07 -10.81 -35.10
C GLN A 276 -1.75 -10.39 -36.41
#